data_AF-A0A7K3J052-F1
#
_entry.id   AF-A0A7K3J052-F1
#
_cell.length_a   1.000
_cell.length_b   1.000
_cell.length_c   1.000
_cell.angle_alpha   90.00
_cell.angle_beta   90.00
_cell.angle_gamma   90.00
#
_symmetry.space_group_name_H-M   'P 1'
#
loop_
_entity.id
_entity.type
_entity.pdbx_description
1 polymer ?
#
loop_
_entity_poly.entity_id
_entity_poly.type
_entity_poly.pdbx_seq_one_letter_code
_entity_poly.pdbx_strand_id
1 'polypeptide(L)'
;MNCKLCQENLDAYLEGILPSDMKTQLESHIKECEACNQMYRIQVLADRVIGSEKELEPDPFLITRVMAKIGNREISGYRSVDIFTRILRPALMTLSLAAAVFLGIMIGNLSLPYNNTRIIPAELAMIDDASLESVDNLSNE
;
A
#
# COMPACT_ATOMS: atom_id res chain seq x y z
N MET A 1 57.65 -8.98 -19.33
CA MET A 1 57.04 -9.13 -17.99
C MET A 1 57.67 -10.34 -17.27
N ASN A 2 57.68 -10.38 -15.93
CA ASN A 2 58.09 -11.56 -15.17
C ASN A 2 56.87 -12.44 -14.79
N CYS A 3 57.10 -13.72 -14.46
CA CYS A 3 56.02 -14.67 -14.20
C CYS A 3 55.12 -14.26 -13.03
N LYS A 4 55.68 -13.61 -12.00
CA LYS A 4 54.94 -13.15 -10.82
C LYS A 4 53.91 -12.07 -11.19
N LEU A 5 54.35 -11.05 -11.92
CA LEU A 5 53.48 -9.97 -12.40
C LEU A 5 52.42 -10.52 -13.38
N CYS A 6 52.78 -11.53 -14.18
CA CYS A 6 51.80 -12.21 -15.04
C CYS A 6 50.69 -12.87 -14.24
N GLN A 7 51.05 -13.55 -13.15
CA GLN A 7 50.10 -14.24 -12.29
C GLN A 7 49.16 -13.26 -11.56
N GLU A 8 49.71 -12.18 -11.02
CA GLU A 8 48.93 -11.15 -10.32
C GLU A 8 47.92 -10.44 -11.23
N ASN A 9 48.23 -10.31 -12.53
CA ASN A 9 47.37 -9.61 -13.49
C ASN A 9 46.52 -10.54 -14.37
N LEU A 10 46.59 -11.86 -14.15
CA LEU A 10 45.91 -12.84 -14.99
C LEU A 10 44.38 -12.75 -14.87
N ASP A 11 43.86 -12.55 -13.66
CA ASP A 11 42.42 -12.41 -13.42
C ASP A 11 41.88 -11.12 -14.05
N ALA A 12 42.57 -10.00 -13.83
CA ALA A 12 42.23 -8.73 -14.45
C ALA A 12 42.28 -8.77 -15.99
N TYR A 13 43.16 -9.60 -16.57
CA TYR A 13 43.20 -9.86 -18.00
C TYR A 13 41.96 -10.65 -18.48
N LEU A 14 41.56 -11.70 -17.75
CA LEU A 14 40.38 -12.51 -18.08
C LEU A 14 39.08 -11.72 -17.96
N GLU A 15 39.00 -10.82 -16.98
CA GLU A 15 37.86 -9.91 -16.79
C GLU A 15 37.85 -8.72 -17.77
N GLY A 16 38.91 -8.54 -18.56
CA GLY A 16 39.00 -7.48 -19.56
C GLY A 16 39.21 -6.07 -19.00
N ILE A 17 39.61 -5.95 -17.73
CA ILE A 17 39.81 -4.68 -17.03
C ILE A 17 41.27 -4.16 -17.09
N LEU A 18 42.16 -4.93 -17.70
CA LEU A 18 43.59 -4.61 -17.78
C LEU A 18 43.87 -3.48 -18.82
N PRO A 19 44.75 -2.51 -18.52
CA PRO A 19 45.16 -1.49 -19.49
C PRO A 19 45.79 -2.09 -20.76
N SER A 20 45.61 -1.43 -21.92
CA SER A 20 46.08 -1.90 -23.23
C SER A 20 47.56 -2.27 -23.27
N ASP A 21 48.39 -1.47 -22.61
CA ASP A 21 49.85 -1.61 -22.63
C ASP A 21 50.29 -2.86 -21.85
N MET A 22 49.65 -3.09 -20.69
CA MET A 22 49.89 -4.31 -19.90
C MET A 22 49.33 -5.55 -20.57
N LYS A 23 48.17 -5.44 -21.23
CA LYS A 23 47.55 -6.54 -21.97
C LYS A 23 48.51 -7.11 -23.02
N THR A 24 49.13 -6.24 -23.80
CA THR A 24 50.07 -6.64 -24.86
C THR A 24 51.30 -7.37 -24.28
N GLN A 25 51.83 -6.88 -23.15
CA GLN A 25 52.97 -7.52 -22.46
C GLN A 25 52.62 -8.88 -21.83
N LEU A 26 51.37 -9.04 -21.40
CA LEU A 26 50.86 -10.29 -20.85
C LEU A 26 50.61 -11.33 -21.93
N GLU A 27 50.01 -10.93 -23.04
CA GLU A 27 49.84 -11.79 -24.21
C GLU A 27 51.18 -12.25 -24.80
N SER A 28 52.19 -11.36 -24.85
CA SER A 28 53.53 -11.76 -25.32
C SER A 28 54.17 -12.76 -24.35
N HIS A 29 54.06 -12.53 -23.03
CA HIS A 29 54.65 -13.40 -22.02
C HIS A 29 53.99 -14.79 -21.98
N ILE A 30 52.67 -14.87 -22.12
CA ILE A 30 51.95 -16.15 -22.19
C ILE A 30 52.38 -16.96 -23.42
N LYS A 31 52.69 -16.31 -24.55
CA LYS A 31 53.18 -17.01 -25.76
C LYS A 31 54.60 -17.56 -25.59
N GLU A 32 55.44 -16.86 -24.83
CA GLU A 32 56.85 -17.21 -24.65
C GLU A 32 57.10 -18.15 -23.45
N CYS A 33 56.27 -18.06 -22.39
CA CYS A 33 56.45 -18.82 -21.16
C CYS A 33 55.42 -19.94 -21.04
N GLU A 34 55.89 -21.19 -21.14
CA GLU A 34 55.05 -22.39 -21.03
C GLU A 34 54.32 -22.50 -19.69
N ALA A 35 54.98 -22.15 -18.57
CA ALA A 35 54.37 -22.20 -17.24
C ALA A 35 53.20 -21.21 -17.10
N CYS A 36 53.37 -19.97 -17.57
CA CYS A 36 52.30 -18.97 -17.56
C CYS A 36 51.17 -19.32 -18.53
N ASN A 37 51.49 -19.93 -19.68
CA ASN A 37 50.48 -20.46 -20.59
C ASN A 37 49.65 -21.58 -19.97
N GLN A 38 50.29 -22.53 -19.29
CA GLN A 38 49.59 -23.61 -18.62
C GLN A 38 48.65 -23.07 -17.54
N MET A 39 49.11 -22.11 -16.73
CA MET A 39 48.29 -21.46 -15.71
C MET A 39 47.09 -20.71 -16.32
N TYR A 40 47.31 -19.95 -17.39
CA TYR A 40 46.23 -19.30 -18.15
C TYR A 40 45.18 -20.31 -18.63
N ARG A 41 45.61 -21.43 -19.22
CA ARG A 41 44.71 -22.47 -19.71
C ARG A 41 43.91 -23.11 -18.57
N ILE A 42 44.52 -23.36 -17.42
CA ILE A 42 43.83 -23.91 -16.25
C ILE A 42 42.77 -22.92 -15.75
N GLN A 43 43.10 -21.63 -15.65
CA GLN A 43 42.17 -20.58 -15.23
C GLN A 43 40.94 -20.51 -16.16
N VAL A 44 41.18 -20.49 -17.48
CA VAL A 44 40.10 -20.48 -18.50
C VAL A 44 39.22 -21.73 -18.42
N LEU A 45 39.81 -22.91 -18.14
CA LEU A 45 39.04 -24.14 -17.96
C LEU A 45 38.20 -24.10 -16.68
N ALA A 46 38.76 -23.59 -15.58
CA ALA A 46 38.03 -23.42 -14.33
C ALA A 46 36.83 -22.49 -14.51
N ASP A 47 37.03 -21.33 -15.14
CA ASP A 47 35.94 -20.38 -15.42
C ASP A 47 34.85 -20.99 -16.30
N ARG A 48 35.22 -21.80 -17.29
CA ARG A 48 34.24 -22.49 -18.14
C ARG A 48 33.40 -23.48 -17.34
N VAL A 49 34.03 -24.31 -16.52
CA VAL A 49 33.32 -25.32 -15.69
C VAL A 49 32.43 -24.63 -14.66
N ILE A 50 32.94 -23.58 -14.01
CA ILE A 50 32.16 -22.77 -13.08
C ILE A 50 30.97 -22.13 -13.79
N GLY A 51 31.19 -21.60 -15.00
CA GLY A 51 30.14 -21.00 -15.82
C GLY A 51 29.04 -21.99 -16.17
N SER A 52 29.39 -23.20 -16.62
CA SER A 52 28.40 -24.23 -16.97
C SER A 52 27.63 -24.77 -15.77
N GLU A 53 28.29 -24.92 -14.62
CA GLU A 53 27.63 -25.40 -13.39
C GLU A 53 26.77 -24.32 -12.72
N LYS A 54 27.16 -23.05 -12.85
CA LYS A 54 26.38 -21.91 -12.35
C LYS A 54 25.28 -21.45 -13.31
N GLU A 55 25.14 -22.08 -14.47
CA GLU A 55 24.05 -21.81 -15.41
C GLU A 55 22.73 -22.28 -14.80
N LEU A 56 22.19 -21.43 -13.93
CA LEU A 56 20.87 -21.60 -13.33
C LEU A 56 19.85 -21.37 -14.43
N GLU A 57 19.14 -22.43 -14.81
CA GLU A 57 17.94 -22.30 -15.61
C GLU A 57 16.94 -21.45 -14.80
N PRO A 58 16.61 -20.23 -15.23
CA PRO A 58 15.75 -19.37 -14.45
C PRO A 58 14.36 -20.02 -14.35
N ASP A 59 13.80 -20.10 -13.14
CA ASP A 59 12.42 -20.56 -12.95
C ASP A 59 11.50 -19.79 -13.92
N PRO A 60 10.79 -20.48 -14.84
CA PRO A 60 9.93 -19.84 -15.84
C PRO A 60 8.90 -18.88 -15.25
N PHE A 61 8.51 -19.09 -13.99
CA PHE A 61 7.54 -18.25 -13.30
C PHE A 61 8.16 -17.08 -12.53
N LEU A 62 9.49 -17.03 -12.40
CA LEU A 62 10.19 -15.96 -11.67
C LEU A 62 9.94 -14.61 -12.33
N ILE A 63 10.02 -14.55 -13.67
CA ILE A 63 9.75 -13.32 -14.43
C ILE A 63 8.33 -12.83 -14.16
N THR A 64 7.33 -13.72 -14.25
CA THR A 64 5.93 -13.38 -13.98
C THR A 64 5.72 -12.86 -12.56
N ARG A 65 6.34 -13.49 -11.54
CA ARG A 65 6.22 -13.04 -10.15
C ARG A 65 6.89 -11.69 -9.91
N VAL A 66 8.07 -11.47 -10.51
CA VAL A 66 8.80 -10.19 -10.41
C VAL A 66 7.99 -9.08 -11.09
N MET A 67 7.52 -9.31 -12.31
CA MET A 67 6.70 -8.34 -13.05
C MET A 67 5.38 -8.01 -12.32
N ALA A 68 4.71 -9.02 -11.76
CA ALA A 68 3.52 -8.81 -10.94
C ALA A 68 3.82 -7.96 -9.69
N LYS A 69 4.97 -8.18 -9.04
CA LYS A 69 5.38 -7.39 -7.87
C LYS A 69 5.74 -5.95 -8.22
N ILE A 70 6.35 -5.70 -9.38
CA ILE A 70 6.65 -4.35 -9.88
C ILE A 70 5.35 -3.63 -10.23
N GLY A 71 4.47 -4.24 -11.04
CA GLY A 71 3.18 -3.65 -11.42
C GLY A 71 2.31 -3.34 -10.20
N ASN A 72 2.24 -4.23 -9.21
CA ASN A 72 1.49 -3.97 -7.98
C ASN A 72 2.06 -2.81 -7.15
N ARG A 73 3.39 -2.58 -7.19
CA ARG A 73 4.00 -1.42 -6.51
C ARG A 73 3.61 -0.11 -7.19
N GLU A 74 3.63 -0.06 -8.52
CA GLU A 74 3.20 1.12 -9.29
C GLU A 74 1.71 1.42 -9.08
N ILE A 75 0.86 0.38 -9.13
CA ILE A 75 -0.58 0.51 -8.88
C ILE A 75 -0.88 0.92 -7.43
N SER A 76 -0.05 0.50 -6.46
CA SER A 76 -0.20 0.91 -5.06
C SER A 76 0.30 2.33 -4.77
N GLY A 77 1.33 2.79 -5.49
CA GLY A 77 1.91 4.14 -5.33
C GLY A 77 1.11 5.24 -6.02
N TYR A 78 0.36 4.89 -7.06
CA TYR A 78 -0.57 5.79 -7.74
C TYR A 78 -2.03 5.38 -7.56
N ARG A 79 -2.36 4.69 -6.45
CA ARG A 79 -3.74 4.73 -5.96
C ARG A 79 -3.87 6.08 -5.28
N SER A 80 -4.13 7.12 -6.09
CA SER A 80 -4.91 8.26 -5.66
C SER A 80 -6.20 7.67 -5.10
N VAL A 81 -6.17 7.28 -3.82
CA VAL A 81 -7.37 7.01 -3.05
C VAL A 81 -8.04 8.36 -3.03
N ASP A 82 -8.95 8.48 -3.99
CA ASP A 82 -9.56 9.69 -4.47
C ASP A 82 -10.05 10.45 -3.25
N ILE A 83 -9.30 11.49 -2.85
CA ILE A 83 -9.59 12.32 -1.68
C ILE A 83 -11.04 12.81 -1.77
N PHE A 84 -11.52 12.97 -3.01
CA PHE A 84 -12.89 13.22 -3.38
C PHE A 84 -13.88 12.15 -2.85
N THR A 85 -13.64 10.86 -3.05
CA THR A 85 -14.52 9.78 -2.51
C THR A 85 -14.48 9.68 -0.98
N ARG A 86 -13.37 10.09 -0.35
CA ARG A 86 -13.20 10.09 1.10
C ARG A 86 -13.93 11.25 1.80
N ILE A 87 -14.10 12.39 1.12
CA ILE A 87 -14.74 13.59 1.67
C ILE A 87 -16.20 13.74 1.20
N LEU A 88 -16.50 13.38 -0.05
CA LEU A 88 -17.82 13.58 -0.63
C LEU A 88 -18.91 12.72 0.05
N ARG A 89 -18.58 11.47 0.41
CA ARG A 89 -19.52 10.58 1.10
C ARG A 89 -19.94 11.10 2.48
N PRO A 90 -19.02 11.46 3.41
CA PRO A 90 -19.42 12.01 4.69
C PRO A 90 -20.08 13.40 4.55
N ALA A 91 -19.66 14.22 3.59
CA ALA A 91 -20.27 15.54 3.37
C ALA A 91 -21.73 15.46 2.91
N LEU A 92 -22.09 14.50 2.05
CA LEU A 92 -23.48 14.31 1.62
C LEU A 92 -24.37 13.79 2.76
N MET A 93 -23.84 12.92 3.62
CA MET A 93 -24.57 12.42 4.79
C MET A 93 -24.87 13.55 5.79
N THR A 94 -23.88 14.38 6.11
CA THR A 94 -24.09 15.51 7.03
C THR A 94 -24.99 16.59 6.43
N LEU A 95 -24.86 16.86 5.13
CA LEU A 95 -25.75 17.78 4.40
C LEU A 95 -27.21 17.30 4.44
N SER A 96 -27.45 16.00 4.20
CA SER A 96 -28.80 15.41 4.25
C SER A 96 -29.43 15.55 5.64
N LEU A 97 -28.64 15.30 6.70
CA LEU A 97 -29.11 15.45 8.07
C LEU A 97 -29.46 16.91 8.40
N ALA A 98 -28.59 17.85 8.02
CA ALA A 98 -28.82 19.27 8.22
C ALA A 98 -30.06 19.77 7.46
N ALA A 99 -30.24 19.32 6.22
CA ALA A 99 -31.41 19.66 5.41
C ALA A 99 -32.71 19.14 6.02
N ALA A 100 -32.73 17.92 6.55
CA ALA A 100 -33.90 17.35 7.22
C ALA A 100 -34.29 18.14 8.47
N VAL A 101 -33.32 18.50 9.31
CA VAL A 101 -33.55 19.33 10.51
C VAL A 101 -34.08 20.71 10.12
N PHE A 102 -33.46 21.36 9.13
CA PHE A 102 -33.87 22.69 8.68
C PHE A 102 -35.31 22.70 8.12
N LEU A 103 -35.65 21.71 7.28
CA LEU A 103 -36.99 21.56 6.74
C LEU A 103 -38.02 21.29 7.84
N GLY A 104 -37.68 20.46 8.83
CA GLY A 104 -38.53 20.20 9.98
C GLY A 104 -38.83 21.48 10.78
N ILE A 105 -37.82 22.31 11.02
CA ILE A 105 -37.97 23.59 11.73
C ILE A 105 -38.86 24.54 10.93
N MET A 106 -38.66 24.65 9.61
CA MET A 106 -39.47 25.52 8.75
C MET A 106 -40.95 25.09 8.73
N ILE A 107 -41.22 23.78 8.60
CA ILE A 107 -42.60 23.26 8.61
C ILE A 107 -43.25 23.46 9.98
N GLY A 108 -42.51 23.23 11.07
CA GLY A 108 -43.00 23.48 12.43
C GLY A 108 -43.35 24.94 12.68
N ASN A 109 -42.53 25.87 12.19
CA ASN A 109 -42.76 27.30 12.33
C ASN A 109 -43.88 27.84 11.43
N LEU A 110 -44.21 27.15 10.33
CA LEU A 110 -45.39 27.46 9.51
C LEU A 110 -46.70 27.02 10.17
N SER A 111 -46.65 26.15 11.19
CA SER A 111 -47.83 25.83 12.01
C SER A 111 -48.14 27.04 12.89
N LEU A 112 -48.88 27.99 12.33
CA LEU A 112 -49.45 29.13 13.03
C LEU A 112 -50.04 28.67 14.37
N PRO A 113 -49.81 29.40 15.48
CA PRO A 113 -50.46 29.09 16.74
C PRO A 113 -51.97 29.20 16.52
N TYR A 114 -52.65 28.05 16.50
CA TYR A 114 -54.10 27.99 16.53
C TYR A 114 -54.52 28.52 17.91
N ASN A 115 -54.77 29.83 17.98
CA ASN A 115 -55.25 30.51 19.18
C ASN A 115 -56.68 30.05 19.46
N ASN A 116 -56.80 28.86 20.01
CA ASN A 116 -58.05 28.27 20.42
C ASN A 116 -58.24 28.60 21.88
N THR A 117 -58.85 29.75 22.13
CA THR A 117 -59.53 30.05 23.39
C THR A 117 -60.71 29.09 23.55
N ARG A 118 -60.44 27.80 23.79
CA ARG A 118 -61.43 26.94 24.44
C ARG A 118 -61.25 27.12 25.93
N ILE A 119 -62.11 27.98 26.45
CA ILE A 119 -62.47 28.01 27.85
C ILE A 119 -62.77 26.56 28.23
N ILE A 120 -61.91 25.97 29.06
CA ILE A 120 -62.13 24.64 29.61
C ILE A 120 -63.42 24.76 30.43
N PRO A 121 -64.44 23.92 30.17
CA PRO A 121 -65.69 23.99 30.92
C PRO A 121 -65.39 23.72 32.39
N ALA A 122 -65.98 24.52 33.29
CA ALA A 122 -65.68 24.48 34.72
C ALA A 122 -65.88 23.09 35.33
N GLU A 123 -66.81 22.30 34.79
CA GLU A 123 -67.01 20.90 35.17
C GLU A 123 -65.75 20.02 35.02
N LEU A 124 -64.90 20.24 34.02
CA LEU A 124 -63.65 19.47 33.86
C LEU A 124 -62.50 19.97 34.75
N ALA A 125 -62.55 21.23 35.18
CA ALA A 125 -61.53 21.79 36.07
C ALA A 125 -61.74 21.41 37.55
N MET A 126 -62.92 20.91 37.90
CA MET A 126 -63.29 20.52 39.27
C MET A 126 -63.26 19.00 39.50
N ILE A 127 -62.77 18.21 38.54
CA ILE A 127 -62.52 16.78 38.75
C ILE A 127 -61.24 16.66 39.57
N ASP A 128 -61.39 16.29 40.84
CA ASP A 128 -60.27 16.00 41.73
C ASP A 128 -59.79 14.56 41.49
N ASP A 129 -58.90 14.42 40.51
CA ASP A 129 -58.31 13.14 40.10
C ASP A 129 -57.62 12.42 41.27
N ALA A 130 -57.06 13.19 42.21
CA ALA A 130 -56.40 12.65 43.40
C ALA A 130 -57.37 11.96 44.36
N SER A 131 -58.65 12.36 44.37
CA SER A 131 -59.68 11.71 45.18
C SER A 131 -60.14 10.37 44.57
N LEU A 132 -60.17 10.28 43.24
CA LEU A 132 -60.58 9.07 42.51
C LEU A 132 -59.52 7.97 42.58
N GLU A 133 -58.23 8.33 42.65
CA GLU A 133 -57.13 7.38 42.80
C GLU A 133 -56.78 7.06 44.27
N SER A 134 -57.53 7.60 45.25
CA SER A 134 -57.21 7.40 46.66
C SER A 134 -57.40 5.95 47.09
N VAL A 135 -56.38 5.43 47.80
CA VAL A 135 -56.29 4.03 48.26
C VAL A 135 -57.44 3.64 49.20
N ASP A 136 -58.07 4.62 49.85
CA ASP A 136 -59.23 4.44 50.73
C ASP A 136 -60.53 4.08 49.96
N ASN A 137 -60.66 4.52 48.70
CA ASN A 137 -61.80 4.15 47.86
C ASN A 137 -61.64 2.76 47.25
N LEU A 138 -60.40 2.36 46.90
CA LEU A 138 -60.10 1.04 46.33
C LEU A 138 -60.04 -0.09 47.37
N SER A 139 -60.12 0.23 48.66
CA SER A 139 -60.07 -0.74 49.76
C SER A 139 -61.45 -1.06 50.37
N ASN A 140 -62.52 -0.41 49.87
CA ASN A 140 -63.91 -0.63 50.31
C ASN A 140 -64.79 -1.34 49.26
N GLU A 141 -64.18 -1.94 48.22
CA GLU A 141 -64.85 -2.85 47.27
C GLU A 141 -64.49 -4.32 47.53
#